data_AF-A0AAP0MBF5-F1
#
_entry.id   AF-A0AAP0MBF5-F1
#
_cell.length_a   1.000
_cell.length_b   1.000
_cell.length_c   1.000
_cell.angle_alpha   90.00
_cell.angle_beta   90.00
_cell.angle_gamma   90.00
#
_symmetry.space_group_name_H-M   'P 1'
#
loop_
_entity.id
_entity.type
_entity.pdbx_description
1 polymer ?
#
loop_
_entity_poly.entity_id
_entity_poly.type
_entity_poly.pdbx_seq_one_letter_code
_entity_poly.pdbx_strand_id
1 'polypeptide(L)'
;MIKYQGIDGKVIAQCKHCKKEFDGSSKKGTTHLKNHLERCPANRKRKRESDGRDGYDQHQSPSPSIKTKELTSLIKEKSVRDLVKHFSRTEGDTSDEEREDLDPSVLNSRKDEILQLYQEEKEKLCQFLNNLSCRFTLQLVCRNTGCLLEVNYIDDCWERQSKIISFWEDPLDDFENLVEAVKQSCLDWKIDTNICFLLLVDRNDLEDERSDAMVEILSGFSQRRSLSFASCLLDADYFVDYIDSKLGAVYSLTDWMEPLEECADYVDNKSTSDKLITSDKLIQLYSAAKEAISEVTSYYGFRHLLDCFETMGGLKEVFSEMERLDSDFRSINLTKQKWDEVTATFEHCEFMEDVIHNFLWEARDIPIIVDLPYVHNIYINGSVQPPH
;
A
#
# COMPACT_ATOMS: atom_id res chain seq x y z
N MET A 1 24.35 -9.31 -38.49
CA MET A 1 25.52 -9.52 -37.61
C MET A 1 25.86 -8.19 -36.92
N ILE A 2 26.48 -8.22 -35.75
CA ILE A 2 27.16 -7.09 -35.09
C ILE A 2 28.66 -7.33 -35.25
N LYS A 3 29.45 -6.30 -35.55
CA LYS A 3 30.90 -6.41 -35.74
C LYS A 3 31.62 -5.61 -34.66
N TYR A 4 32.60 -6.22 -34.00
CA TYR A 4 33.43 -5.56 -32.99
C TYR A 4 34.85 -6.13 -33.00
N GLN A 5 35.75 -5.46 -32.30
CA GLN A 5 37.15 -5.87 -32.20
C GLN A 5 37.35 -6.62 -30.88
N GLY A 6 37.84 -7.85 -30.97
CA GLY A 6 38.17 -8.70 -29.84
C GLY A 6 39.43 -8.22 -29.12
N ILE A 7 39.64 -8.76 -27.92
CA ILE A 7 40.72 -8.39 -26.99
C ILE A 7 42.11 -8.70 -27.59
N ASP A 8 42.19 -9.64 -28.54
CA ASP A 8 43.40 -9.99 -29.30
C ASP A 8 43.59 -9.13 -30.58
N GLY A 9 42.82 -8.05 -30.72
CA GLY A 9 42.85 -7.16 -31.88
C GLY A 9 42.17 -7.75 -33.13
N LYS A 10 41.64 -8.99 -33.08
CA LYS A 10 40.95 -9.60 -34.21
C LYS A 10 39.54 -9.08 -34.34
N VAL A 11 39.09 -8.99 -35.57
CA VAL A 11 37.75 -8.53 -35.91
C VAL A 11 36.77 -9.69 -35.84
N ILE A 12 35.77 -9.58 -34.97
CA ILE A 12 34.76 -10.62 -34.71
C ILE A 12 33.41 -10.14 -35.24
N ALA A 13 32.65 -11.05 -35.83
CA ALA A 13 31.27 -10.86 -36.26
C ALA A 13 30.34 -11.76 -35.46
N GLN A 14 29.39 -11.19 -34.73
CA GLN A 14 28.44 -11.93 -33.89
C GLN A 14 27.03 -11.91 -34.49
N CYS A 15 26.34 -13.04 -34.46
CA CYS A 15 24.96 -13.13 -34.91
C CYS A 15 24.02 -12.40 -33.93
N LYS A 16 23.17 -11.51 -34.46
CA LYS A 16 22.18 -10.77 -33.65
C LYS A 16 21.12 -11.69 -33.01
N HIS A 17 20.89 -12.87 -33.59
CA HIS A 17 19.82 -13.78 -33.20
C HIS A 17 20.30 -14.87 -32.22
N CYS A 18 21.38 -15.59 -32.55
CA CYS A 18 21.88 -16.69 -31.70
C CYS A 18 23.14 -16.36 -30.90
N LYS A 19 23.65 -15.12 -31.02
CA LYS A 19 24.88 -14.64 -30.37
C LYS A 19 26.16 -15.43 -30.69
N LYS A 20 26.12 -16.37 -31.64
CA LYS A 20 27.30 -17.10 -32.10
C LYS A 20 28.29 -16.15 -32.78
N GLU A 21 29.56 -16.29 -32.42
CA GLU A 21 30.67 -15.50 -32.94
C GLU A 21 31.34 -16.18 -34.13
N PHE A 22 31.80 -15.35 -35.07
CA PHE A 22 32.45 -15.75 -36.31
C PHE A 22 33.63 -14.82 -36.59
N ASP A 23 34.58 -15.30 -37.39
CA ASP A 23 35.66 -14.49 -37.93
C ASP A 23 35.06 -13.39 -38.83
N GLY A 24 35.31 -12.13 -38.45
CA GLY A 24 34.84 -10.92 -39.13
C GLY A 24 35.93 -10.25 -39.99
N SER A 25 37.05 -10.92 -40.22
CA SER A 25 38.13 -10.45 -41.09
C SER A 25 37.64 -10.32 -42.54
N SER A 26 37.94 -9.19 -43.17
CA SER A 26 37.62 -8.94 -44.59
C SER A 26 38.33 -9.90 -45.54
N LYS A 27 39.37 -10.62 -45.08
CA LYS A 27 40.15 -11.57 -45.87
C LYS A 27 39.45 -12.90 -46.15
N LYS A 28 38.43 -13.28 -45.36
CA LYS A 28 37.73 -14.58 -45.49
C LYS A 28 36.40 -14.51 -46.26
N GLY A 29 36.08 -13.35 -46.85
CA GLY A 29 34.79 -13.12 -47.49
C GLY A 29 33.63 -13.09 -46.49
N THR A 30 32.41 -12.86 -46.97
CA THR A 30 31.20 -12.74 -46.11
C THR A 30 30.22 -13.89 -46.30
N THR A 31 30.53 -14.84 -47.18
CA THR A 31 29.64 -15.94 -47.57
C THR A 31 29.26 -16.84 -46.39
N HIS A 32 30.19 -17.16 -45.49
CA HIS A 32 29.90 -17.97 -44.29
C HIS A 32 28.95 -17.25 -43.33
N LEU A 33 29.10 -15.93 -43.18
CA LEU A 33 28.23 -15.09 -42.35
C LEU A 33 26.83 -15.00 -42.94
N LYS A 34 26.73 -14.82 -44.28
CA LYS A 34 25.46 -14.78 -45.02
C LYS A 34 24.73 -16.13 -44.91
N ASN A 35 25.42 -17.23 -45.18
CA ASN A 35 24.86 -18.58 -45.05
C ASN A 35 24.39 -18.87 -43.62
N HIS A 36 25.10 -18.38 -42.61
CA HIS A 36 24.65 -18.50 -41.23
C HIS A 36 23.39 -17.66 -40.96
N LEU A 37 23.32 -16.40 -41.40
CA LEU A 37 22.11 -15.58 -41.21
C LEU A 37 20.87 -16.18 -41.87
N GLU A 38 21.05 -16.79 -43.05
CA GLU A 38 19.97 -17.46 -43.80
C GLU A 38 19.48 -18.75 -43.13
N ARG A 39 20.34 -19.44 -42.38
CA ARG A 39 20.05 -20.74 -41.73
C ARG A 39 20.05 -20.69 -40.20
N CYS A 40 20.12 -19.50 -39.61
CA CYS A 40 20.27 -19.34 -38.16
C CYS A 40 19.02 -19.89 -37.46
N PRO A 41 19.13 -20.91 -36.59
CA PRO A 41 17.96 -21.55 -35.96
C PRO A 41 17.20 -20.61 -35.02
N ALA A 42 17.86 -19.57 -34.49
CA ALA A 42 17.25 -18.52 -33.68
C ALA A 42 16.58 -17.39 -34.49
N ASN A 43 16.64 -17.43 -35.83
CA ASN A 43 16.01 -16.42 -36.69
C ASN A 43 14.51 -16.74 -36.89
N ARG A 44 13.67 -16.09 -36.06
CA ARG A 44 12.22 -16.33 -36.00
C ARG A 44 11.45 -16.03 -37.30
N LYS A 45 12.03 -15.32 -38.27
CA LYS A 45 11.34 -14.97 -39.54
C LYS A 45 11.06 -16.17 -40.45
N ARG A 46 11.91 -17.21 -40.46
CA ARG A 46 11.72 -18.37 -41.36
C ARG A 46 10.87 -19.51 -40.82
N LYS A 47 10.60 -19.57 -39.51
CA LYS A 47 9.71 -20.62 -38.97
C LYS A 47 8.24 -20.49 -39.45
N ARG A 48 7.93 -19.45 -40.24
CA ARG A 48 6.61 -19.17 -40.83
C ARG A 48 6.52 -19.31 -42.36
N GLU A 49 7.63 -19.55 -43.08
CA GLU A 49 7.65 -19.46 -44.56
C GLU A 49 7.95 -20.79 -45.28
N SER A 50 8.03 -21.93 -44.57
CA SER A 50 8.36 -23.23 -45.18
C SER A 50 7.26 -24.29 -45.13
N ASP A 51 6.02 -23.92 -44.83
CA ASP A 51 4.87 -24.82 -44.99
C ASP A 51 3.78 -24.14 -45.83
N GLY A 52 3.43 -24.76 -46.96
CA GLY A 52 2.27 -24.39 -47.77
C GLY A 52 2.59 -23.69 -49.09
N ARG A 53 2.88 -24.48 -50.13
CA ARG A 53 2.46 -24.15 -51.50
C ARG A 53 1.09 -24.78 -51.68
N ASP A 54 0.06 -23.96 -51.94
CA ASP A 54 -1.01 -24.17 -52.94
C ASP A 54 -2.26 -23.32 -52.60
N GLY A 55 -2.83 -22.68 -53.64
CA GLY A 55 -4.26 -22.31 -53.67
C GLY A 55 -4.62 -20.86 -53.35
N TYR A 56 -5.16 -20.15 -54.35
CA TYR A 56 -5.92 -18.91 -54.21
C TYR A 56 -7.25 -19.18 -53.47
N ASP A 57 -7.57 -18.43 -52.40
CA ASP A 57 -8.77 -17.56 -52.30
C ASP A 57 -9.00 -16.94 -50.89
N GLN A 58 -9.55 -15.72 -50.94
CA GLN A 58 -10.31 -14.90 -49.98
C GLN A 58 -10.21 -15.07 -48.44
N HIS A 59 -10.02 -13.91 -47.79
CA HIS A 59 -10.40 -13.55 -46.41
C HIS A 59 -10.10 -14.59 -45.31
N GLN A 60 -8.83 -14.70 -44.90
CA GLN A 60 -8.50 -15.26 -43.58
C GLN A 60 -8.24 -14.14 -42.59
N SER A 61 -9.17 -14.00 -41.64
CA SER A 61 -8.94 -13.34 -40.35
C SER A 61 -7.62 -13.86 -39.74
N PRO A 62 -6.78 -12.98 -39.15
CA PRO A 62 -5.54 -13.42 -38.54
C PRO A 62 -5.83 -14.46 -37.46
N SER A 63 -5.02 -15.52 -37.43
CA SER A 63 -5.15 -16.63 -36.48
C SER A 63 -5.16 -16.10 -35.03
N PRO A 64 -5.91 -16.72 -34.09
CA PRO A 64 -6.05 -16.26 -32.70
C PRO A 64 -4.70 -15.90 -32.06
N SER A 65 -3.67 -16.71 -32.31
CA SER A 65 -2.31 -16.55 -31.78
C SER A 65 -1.54 -15.27 -32.17
N ILE A 66 -1.99 -14.54 -33.20
CA ILE A 66 -1.37 -13.26 -33.61
C ILE A 66 -2.04 -12.10 -32.85
N LYS A 67 -3.37 -12.13 -32.70
CA LYS A 67 -4.14 -11.15 -31.91
C LYS A 67 -3.76 -11.19 -30.43
N THR A 68 -3.59 -12.37 -29.85
CA THR A 68 -3.16 -12.50 -28.45
C THR A 68 -1.77 -11.93 -28.22
N LYS A 69 -0.82 -12.06 -29.16
CA LYS A 69 0.55 -11.54 -28.96
C LYS A 69 0.64 -10.02 -28.96
N GLU A 70 -0.19 -9.35 -29.77
CA GLU A 70 -0.32 -7.90 -29.75
C GLU A 70 -0.93 -7.46 -28.42
N LEU A 71 -2.07 -8.04 -28.03
CA LEU A 71 -2.76 -7.75 -26.77
C LEU A 71 -1.87 -8.03 -25.53
N THR A 72 -1.14 -9.15 -25.50
CA THR A 72 -0.15 -9.47 -24.44
C THR A 72 1.00 -8.47 -24.38
N SER A 73 1.39 -7.88 -25.52
CA SER A 73 2.41 -6.83 -25.54
C SER A 73 1.88 -5.47 -25.06
N LEU A 74 0.57 -5.25 -25.20
CA LEU A 74 -0.15 -4.04 -24.78
C LEU A 74 -0.49 -4.06 -23.29
N ILE A 75 -0.71 -5.21 -22.66
CA ILE A 75 -0.89 -5.31 -21.19
C ILE A 75 0.43 -5.10 -20.41
N LYS A 76 1.57 -4.92 -21.11
CA LYS A 76 2.76 -4.31 -20.49
C LYS A 76 2.62 -2.80 -20.28
N GLU A 77 1.57 -2.18 -20.80
CA GLU A 77 1.20 -0.81 -20.48
C GLU A 77 0.73 -0.74 -19.02
N LYS A 78 1.04 0.39 -18.36
CA LYS A 78 1.08 0.48 -16.90
C LYS A 78 -0.32 0.66 -16.27
N SER A 79 -1.38 0.77 -17.09
CA SER A 79 -2.73 1.10 -16.62
C SER A 79 -3.81 0.70 -17.64
N VAL A 80 -5.04 0.42 -17.16
CA VAL A 80 -6.26 0.31 -17.98
C VAL A 80 -6.47 1.57 -18.83
N ARG A 81 -6.09 2.75 -18.32
CA ARG A 81 -6.15 4.01 -19.06
C ARG A 81 -5.25 3.99 -20.30
N ASP A 82 -4.04 3.44 -20.17
CA ASP A 82 -3.10 3.33 -21.28
C ASP A 82 -3.64 2.36 -22.34
N LEU A 83 -4.21 1.25 -21.89
CA LEU A 83 -4.85 0.26 -22.75
C LEU A 83 -6.01 0.85 -23.57
N VAL A 84 -6.89 1.65 -22.94
CA VAL A 84 -7.99 2.34 -23.63
C VAL A 84 -7.44 3.33 -24.65
N LYS A 85 -6.47 4.17 -24.26
CA LYS A 85 -5.82 5.13 -25.17
C LYS A 85 -5.21 4.42 -26.38
N HIS A 86 -4.59 3.26 -26.18
CA HIS A 86 -4.02 2.50 -27.26
C HIS A 86 -5.10 1.98 -28.22
N PHE A 87 -6.18 1.39 -27.70
CA PHE A 87 -7.25 0.86 -28.55
C PHE A 87 -7.94 1.96 -29.35
N SER A 88 -8.23 3.11 -28.74
CA SER A 88 -8.82 4.26 -29.44
C SER A 88 -7.93 4.75 -30.59
N ARG A 89 -6.61 4.73 -30.43
CA ARG A 89 -5.66 5.10 -31.50
C ARG A 89 -5.61 4.08 -32.64
N THR A 90 -5.77 2.80 -32.35
CA THR A 90 -5.73 1.73 -33.37
C THR A 90 -7.02 1.59 -34.16
N GLU A 91 -8.18 1.95 -33.60
CA GLU A 91 -9.48 1.82 -34.27
C GLU A 91 -9.84 3.02 -35.18
N GLY A 92 -8.94 4.01 -35.31
CA GLY A 92 -8.97 4.96 -36.42
C GLY A 92 -9.60 6.33 -36.12
N ASP A 93 -9.83 6.69 -34.85
CA ASP A 93 -10.18 8.07 -34.50
C ASP A 93 -8.92 8.96 -34.52
N THR A 94 -8.47 9.29 -35.73
CA THR A 94 -7.60 10.44 -35.96
C THR A 94 -8.44 11.71 -36.00
N SER A 95 -9.04 12.08 -34.87
CA SER A 95 -9.27 13.50 -34.62
C SER A 95 -8.18 13.95 -33.66
N ASP A 96 -7.22 14.66 -34.25
CA ASP A 96 -6.33 15.54 -33.51
C ASP A 96 -7.18 16.43 -32.58
N GLU A 97 -6.69 16.60 -31.35
CA GLU A 97 -7.14 17.48 -30.26
C GLU A 97 -7.68 16.73 -29.03
N GLU A 98 -6.77 16.52 -28.07
CA GLU A 98 -6.93 16.80 -26.63
C GLU A 98 -8.29 16.52 -25.95
N ARG A 99 -9.05 15.50 -26.36
CA ARG A 99 -10.17 14.99 -25.56
C ARG A 99 -9.67 13.89 -24.63
N GLU A 100 -9.62 14.21 -23.34
CA GLU A 100 -9.40 13.26 -22.24
C GLU A 100 -10.58 12.30 -22.01
N ASP A 101 -11.66 12.42 -22.79
CA ASP A 101 -12.82 11.54 -22.69
C ASP A 101 -12.51 10.18 -23.31
N LEU A 102 -12.05 9.27 -22.44
CA LEU A 102 -11.89 7.85 -22.74
C LEU A 102 -13.26 7.26 -23.07
N ASP A 103 -13.50 6.84 -24.31
CA ASP A 103 -14.74 6.15 -24.68
C ASP A 103 -14.72 4.69 -24.18
N PRO A 104 -15.56 4.31 -23.19
CA PRO A 104 -15.64 2.95 -22.70
C PRO A 104 -16.14 1.96 -23.74
N SER A 105 -16.78 2.43 -24.83
CA SER A 105 -17.31 1.58 -25.90
C SER A 105 -16.21 0.78 -26.61
N VAL A 106 -14.99 1.30 -26.64
CA VAL A 106 -13.80 0.66 -27.23
C VAL A 106 -13.35 -0.56 -26.42
N LEU A 107 -13.53 -0.56 -25.10
CA LEU A 107 -13.30 -1.78 -24.30
C LEU A 107 -14.38 -2.82 -24.57
N ASN A 108 -15.62 -2.37 -24.76
CA ASN A 108 -16.74 -3.25 -24.99
C ASN A 108 -16.66 -3.93 -26.38
N SER A 109 -16.15 -3.24 -27.41
CA SER A 109 -15.94 -3.83 -28.75
C SER A 109 -14.91 -4.97 -28.74
N ARG A 110 -13.94 -4.93 -27.80
CA ARG A 110 -12.88 -5.93 -27.64
C ARG A 110 -13.04 -6.82 -26.41
N LYS A 111 -14.22 -6.83 -25.80
CA LYS A 111 -14.52 -7.55 -24.56
C LYS A 111 -14.09 -9.02 -24.60
N ASP A 112 -14.43 -9.73 -25.66
CA ASP A 112 -14.11 -11.16 -25.79
C ASP A 112 -12.59 -11.41 -25.87
N GLU A 113 -11.85 -10.53 -26.55
CA GLU A 113 -10.39 -10.63 -26.66
C GLU A 113 -9.72 -10.37 -25.30
N ILE A 114 -10.22 -9.38 -24.54
CA ILE A 114 -9.75 -9.05 -23.19
C ILE A 114 -10.03 -10.21 -22.23
N LEU A 115 -11.25 -10.76 -22.25
CA LEU A 115 -11.63 -11.90 -21.40
C LEU A 115 -10.82 -13.15 -21.71
N GLN A 116 -10.58 -13.44 -23.00
CA GLN A 116 -9.74 -14.56 -23.39
C GLN A 116 -8.31 -14.40 -22.83
N LEU A 117 -7.70 -13.22 -22.99
CA LEU A 117 -6.35 -12.98 -22.49
C LEU A 117 -6.29 -13.02 -20.96
N TYR A 118 -7.29 -12.46 -20.28
CA TYR A 118 -7.41 -12.60 -18.82
C TYR A 118 -7.41 -14.06 -18.42
N GLN A 119 -8.20 -14.91 -19.08
CA GLN A 119 -8.26 -16.33 -18.77
C GLN A 119 -6.90 -17.03 -19.02
N GLU A 120 -6.22 -16.71 -20.12
CA GLU A 120 -4.88 -17.23 -20.43
C GLU A 120 -3.83 -16.81 -19.38
N GLU A 121 -3.83 -15.55 -18.94
CA GLU A 121 -2.91 -15.05 -17.91
C GLU A 121 -3.27 -15.55 -16.51
N LYS A 122 -4.56 -15.69 -16.19
CA LYS A 122 -5.05 -16.30 -14.96
C LYS A 122 -4.55 -17.75 -14.84
N GLU A 123 -4.63 -18.52 -15.92
CA GLU A 123 -4.11 -19.90 -15.93
C GLU A 123 -2.60 -19.97 -15.72
N LYS A 124 -1.83 -19.07 -16.36
CA LYS A 124 -0.38 -18.98 -16.16
C LYS A 124 -0.03 -18.59 -14.73
N LEU A 125 -0.71 -17.59 -14.18
CA LEU A 125 -0.49 -17.13 -12.81
C LEU A 125 -0.89 -18.20 -11.80
N CYS A 126 -2.02 -18.89 -12.02
CA CYS A 126 -2.44 -20.01 -11.18
C CYS A 126 -1.38 -21.12 -11.18
N GLN A 127 -0.87 -21.52 -12.35
CA GLN A 127 0.22 -22.51 -12.43
C GLN A 127 1.48 -22.02 -11.72
N PHE A 128 1.83 -20.75 -11.88
CA PHE A 128 2.98 -20.15 -11.21
C PHE A 128 2.84 -20.21 -9.68
N LEU A 129 1.72 -19.73 -9.13
CA LEU A 129 1.46 -19.72 -7.69
C LEU A 129 1.47 -21.14 -7.09
N ASN A 130 0.88 -22.12 -7.78
CA ASN A 130 0.87 -23.52 -7.34
C ASN A 130 2.26 -24.18 -7.31
N ASN A 131 3.20 -23.67 -8.11
CA ASN A 131 4.56 -24.18 -8.15
C ASN A 131 5.46 -23.52 -7.09
N LEU A 132 5.01 -22.45 -6.44
CA LEU A 132 5.74 -21.84 -5.35
C LEU A 132 5.67 -22.74 -4.11
N SER A 133 6.82 -22.96 -3.48
CA SER A 133 6.90 -23.68 -2.21
C SER A 133 6.60 -22.79 -0.99
N CYS A 134 6.37 -21.49 -1.20
CA CYS A 134 6.12 -20.53 -0.13
C CYS A 134 4.67 -20.57 0.34
N ARG A 135 4.42 -19.88 1.46
CA ARG A 135 3.08 -19.60 1.98
C ARG A 135 2.60 -18.24 1.46
N PHE A 136 1.29 -18.05 1.48
CA PHE A 136 0.61 -16.86 1.00
C PHE A 136 -0.07 -16.10 2.14
N THR A 137 0.09 -14.78 2.12
CA THR A 137 -0.74 -13.87 2.91
C THR A 137 -1.84 -13.31 2.01
N LEU A 138 -3.09 -13.47 2.40
CA LEU A 138 -4.20 -12.80 1.74
C LEU A 138 -4.39 -11.41 2.33
N GLN A 139 -4.69 -10.44 1.48
CA GLN A 139 -5.07 -9.10 1.90
C GLN A 139 -6.38 -8.73 1.21
N LEU A 140 -7.42 -8.51 2.01
CA LEU A 140 -8.74 -8.10 1.55
C LEU A 140 -8.89 -6.60 1.79
N VAL A 141 -8.93 -5.81 0.72
CA VAL A 141 -9.03 -4.36 0.77
C VAL A 141 -10.44 -3.95 0.36
N CYS A 142 -11.26 -3.50 1.30
CA CYS A 142 -12.61 -3.04 1.05
C CYS A 142 -12.69 -1.52 1.04
N ARG A 143 -13.36 -0.96 0.03
CA ARG A 143 -13.61 0.47 -0.14
C ARG A 143 -15.07 0.67 -0.56
N ASN A 144 -15.53 1.93 -0.54
CA ASN A 144 -16.89 2.31 -0.91
C ASN A 144 -17.37 1.82 -2.30
N THR A 145 -16.44 1.43 -3.19
CA THR A 145 -16.74 0.98 -4.55
C THR A 145 -16.55 -0.52 -4.77
N GLY A 146 -16.22 -1.28 -3.71
CA GLY A 146 -15.98 -2.73 -3.78
C GLY A 146 -14.78 -3.21 -2.98
N CYS A 147 -14.57 -4.53 -3.00
CA CYS A 147 -13.46 -5.20 -2.32
C CYS A 147 -12.49 -5.86 -3.30
N LEU A 148 -11.19 -5.76 -3.02
CA LEU A 148 -10.09 -6.37 -3.74
C LEU A 148 -9.45 -7.45 -2.89
N LEU A 149 -9.21 -8.64 -3.45
CA LEU A 149 -8.41 -9.68 -2.81
C LEU A 149 -7.03 -9.74 -3.46
N GLU A 150 -6.00 -9.53 -2.65
CA GLU A 150 -4.60 -9.62 -3.04
C GLU A 150 -3.94 -10.84 -2.38
N VAL A 151 -3.10 -11.53 -3.15
CA VAL A 151 -2.19 -12.54 -2.63
C VAL A 151 -0.79 -11.96 -2.55
N ASN A 152 -0.20 -12.02 -1.36
CA ASN A 152 1.14 -11.56 -1.03
C ASN A 152 2.05 -12.77 -0.77
N TYR A 153 3.27 -12.74 -1.30
CA TYR A 153 4.31 -13.75 -1.06
C TYR A 153 5.70 -13.12 -1.13
N ILE A 154 6.70 -13.88 -0.67
CA ILE A 154 8.11 -13.55 -0.79
C ILE A 154 8.70 -14.48 -1.86
N ASP A 155 9.41 -13.91 -2.83
CA ASP A 155 10.07 -14.69 -3.88
C ASP A 155 11.49 -15.16 -3.48
N ASP A 156 12.16 -15.87 -4.38
CA ASP A 156 13.51 -16.40 -4.15
C ASP A 156 14.58 -15.30 -4.02
N CYS A 157 14.27 -14.07 -4.41
CA CYS A 157 15.13 -12.90 -4.23
C CYS A 157 14.91 -12.21 -2.86
N TRP A 158 14.04 -12.77 -2.01
CA TRP A 158 13.59 -12.16 -0.75
C TRP A 158 12.81 -10.85 -0.95
N GLU A 159 12.20 -10.67 -2.12
CA GLU A 159 11.37 -9.50 -2.40
C GLU A 159 9.89 -9.84 -2.18
N ARG A 160 9.15 -8.91 -1.57
CA ARG A 160 7.69 -9.03 -1.47
C ARG A 160 7.08 -8.82 -2.85
N GLN A 161 6.22 -9.76 -3.22
CA GLN A 161 5.40 -9.71 -4.41
C GLN A 161 3.92 -9.68 -4.02
N SER A 162 3.12 -8.91 -4.74
CA SER A 162 1.66 -8.92 -4.62
C SER A 162 0.99 -9.11 -5.97
N LYS A 163 -0.17 -9.78 -5.97
CA LYS A 163 -1.05 -9.94 -7.13
C LYS A 163 -2.50 -9.81 -6.70
N ILE A 164 -3.26 -8.97 -7.39
CA ILE A 164 -4.72 -8.93 -7.26
C ILE A 164 -5.27 -10.19 -7.93
N ILE A 165 -6.04 -10.97 -7.18
CA ILE A 165 -6.63 -12.24 -7.63
C ILE A 165 -8.15 -12.17 -7.74
N SER A 166 -8.81 -11.24 -7.06
CA SER A 166 -10.25 -11.01 -7.21
C SER A 166 -10.64 -9.59 -6.92
N PHE A 167 -11.77 -9.20 -7.51
CA PHE A 167 -12.45 -7.94 -7.28
C PHE A 167 -13.95 -8.19 -7.23
N TRP A 168 -14.63 -7.59 -6.27
CA TRP A 168 -16.08 -7.61 -6.14
C TRP A 168 -16.59 -6.19 -6.06
N GLU A 169 -17.44 -5.81 -7.00
CA GLU A 169 -18.15 -4.55 -7.00
C GLU A 169 -19.22 -4.63 -5.91
N ASP A 170 -19.08 -3.79 -4.89
CA ASP A 170 -20.07 -3.59 -3.82
C ASP A 170 -20.57 -4.86 -3.10
N PRO A 171 -19.73 -5.57 -2.33
CA PRO A 171 -20.20 -6.68 -1.51
C PRO A 171 -20.95 -6.23 -0.23
N LEU A 172 -21.23 -4.94 -0.05
CA LEU A 172 -21.57 -4.33 1.25
C LEU A 172 -23.01 -4.57 1.74
N ASP A 173 -23.86 -5.30 1.02
CA ASP A 173 -25.19 -5.66 1.51
C ASP A 173 -25.20 -6.98 2.32
N ASP A 174 -24.19 -7.85 2.22
CA ASP A 174 -24.15 -9.14 2.94
C ASP A 174 -22.71 -9.69 3.12
N PHE A 175 -22.20 -9.62 4.35
CA PHE A 175 -20.86 -10.11 4.71
C PHE A 175 -20.71 -11.64 4.57
N GLU A 176 -21.79 -12.43 4.69
CA GLU A 176 -21.74 -13.88 4.52
C GLU A 176 -21.37 -14.23 3.05
N ASN A 177 -21.86 -13.43 2.10
CA ASN A 177 -21.49 -13.56 0.69
C ASN A 177 -20.01 -13.23 0.44
N LEU A 178 -19.42 -12.29 1.18
CA LEU A 178 -18.00 -11.95 1.05
C LEU A 178 -17.10 -13.08 1.54
N VAL A 179 -17.46 -13.70 2.67
CA VAL A 179 -16.74 -14.88 3.21
C VAL A 179 -16.70 -16.00 2.18
N GLU A 180 -17.85 -16.34 1.59
CA GLU A 180 -17.93 -17.41 0.60
C GLU A 180 -17.21 -17.03 -0.69
N ALA A 181 -17.29 -15.76 -1.11
CA ALA A 181 -16.56 -15.26 -2.27
C ALA A 181 -15.03 -15.37 -2.11
N VAL A 182 -14.50 -15.05 -0.92
CA VAL A 182 -13.07 -15.20 -0.62
C VAL A 182 -12.67 -16.67 -0.63
N LYS A 183 -13.44 -17.56 0.01
CA LYS A 183 -13.19 -19.01 -0.01
C LYS A 183 -13.20 -19.56 -1.43
N GLN A 184 -14.20 -19.20 -2.23
CA GLN A 184 -14.34 -19.63 -3.62
C GLN A 184 -13.19 -19.11 -4.49
N SER A 185 -12.77 -17.86 -4.29
CA SER A 185 -11.60 -17.32 -4.97
C SER A 185 -10.34 -18.13 -4.68
N CYS A 186 -10.08 -18.45 -3.41
CA CYS A 186 -8.92 -19.26 -3.02
C CYS A 186 -8.92 -20.64 -3.71
N LEU A 187 -10.10 -21.24 -3.90
CA LEU A 187 -10.27 -22.49 -4.62
C LEU A 187 -10.03 -22.36 -6.12
N ASP A 188 -10.59 -21.33 -6.74
CA ASP A 188 -10.42 -21.03 -8.15
C ASP A 188 -8.95 -20.82 -8.52
N TRP A 189 -8.20 -20.18 -7.62
CA TRP A 189 -6.77 -19.94 -7.75
C TRP A 189 -5.92 -21.12 -7.26
N LYS A 190 -6.53 -22.12 -6.61
CA LYS A 190 -5.90 -23.32 -6.02
C LYS A 190 -4.83 -23.00 -4.99
N ILE A 191 -5.00 -21.92 -4.24
CA ILE A 191 -4.08 -21.48 -3.19
C ILE A 191 -4.58 -21.82 -1.78
N ASP A 192 -5.75 -22.45 -1.66
CA ASP A 192 -6.48 -22.70 -0.41
C ASP A 192 -5.71 -23.52 0.63
N THR A 193 -4.66 -24.23 0.22
CA THR A 193 -3.80 -25.04 1.09
C THR A 193 -2.48 -24.37 1.49
N ASN A 194 -2.17 -23.21 0.90
CA ASN A 194 -0.90 -22.49 1.06
C ASN A 194 -1.05 -21.17 1.82
N ILE A 195 -2.27 -20.78 2.21
CA ILE A 195 -2.56 -19.54 2.93
C ILE A 195 -2.08 -19.63 4.39
N CYS A 196 -1.20 -18.75 4.83
CA CYS A 196 -0.79 -18.67 6.23
C CYS A 196 -1.51 -17.58 7.02
N PHE A 197 -2.04 -16.55 6.35
CA PHE A 197 -2.52 -15.33 7.00
C PHE A 197 -3.58 -14.61 6.16
N LEU A 198 -4.48 -13.87 6.83
CA LEU A 198 -5.43 -12.95 6.21
C LEU A 198 -5.32 -11.57 6.87
N LEU A 199 -5.11 -10.53 6.07
CA LEU A 199 -5.11 -9.13 6.47
C LEU A 199 -6.40 -8.48 5.94
N LEU A 200 -7.22 -7.89 6.82
CA LEU A 200 -8.35 -7.05 6.39
C LEU A 200 -7.94 -5.58 6.46
N VAL A 201 -8.12 -4.88 5.34
CA VAL A 201 -7.94 -3.44 5.18
C VAL A 201 -9.30 -2.84 4.86
N ASP A 202 -9.89 -2.11 5.80
CA ASP A 202 -11.24 -1.58 5.70
C ASP A 202 -11.33 -0.13 6.21
N ARG A 203 -12.33 0.61 5.74
CA ARG A 203 -12.76 1.89 6.30
C ARG A 203 -14.12 1.69 6.96
N ASN A 204 -14.12 1.45 8.28
CA ASN A 204 -15.17 1.72 9.29
C ASN A 204 -16.62 1.31 8.91
N ASP A 205 -17.33 0.42 9.62
CA ASP A 205 -18.29 0.82 10.69
C ASP A 205 -19.02 -0.39 11.37
N LEU A 206 -18.56 -1.65 11.22
CA LEU A 206 -19.30 -2.86 11.67
C LEU A 206 -18.43 -3.87 12.44
N GLU A 207 -17.89 -3.51 13.60
CA GLU A 207 -16.85 -4.29 14.31
C GLU A 207 -17.23 -5.76 14.65
N ASP A 208 -18.43 -6.01 15.17
CA ASP A 208 -18.77 -7.32 15.73
C ASP A 208 -19.05 -8.42 14.67
N GLU A 209 -19.88 -8.14 13.66
CA GLU A 209 -20.19 -9.12 12.59
C GLU A 209 -18.95 -9.45 11.73
N ARG A 210 -17.98 -8.52 11.64
CA ARG A 210 -16.75 -8.70 10.87
C ARG A 210 -15.73 -9.61 11.56
N SER A 211 -15.63 -9.55 12.89
CA SER A 211 -14.74 -10.43 13.66
C SER A 211 -15.15 -11.90 13.52
N ASP A 212 -16.46 -12.18 13.56
CA ASP A 212 -16.99 -13.53 13.39
C ASP A 212 -16.76 -14.05 11.96
N ALA A 213 -16.97 -13.21 10.94
CA ALA A 213 -16.68 -13.55 9.55
C ALA A 213 -15.19 -13.88 9.30
N MET A 214 -14.27 -13.13 9.91
CA MET A 214 -12.83 -13.42 9.83
C MET A 214 -12.48 -14.76 10.46
N VAL A 215 -13.00 -15.00 11.67
CA VAL A 215 -12.82 -16.27 12.37
C VAL A 215 -13.37 -17.41 11.50
N GLU A 216 -14.50 -17.20 10.83
CA GLU A 216 -15.07 -18.19 9.93
C GLU A 216 -14.17 -18.48 8.73
N ILE A 217 -13.67 -17.45 8.03
CA ILE A 217 -12.74 -17.60 6.90
C ILE A 217 -11.50 -18.39 7.33
N LEU A 218 -10.87 -17.98 8.45
CA LEU A 218 -9.67 -18.61 8.98
C LEU A 218 -9.92 -20.04 9.45
N SER A 219 -11.08 -20.31 10.06
CA SER A 219 -11.47 -21.66 10.46
C SER A 219 -11.61 -22.59 9.25
N GLY A 220 -12.15 -22.07 8.13
CA GLY A 220 -12.27 -22.80 6.87
C GLY A 220 -10.91 -23.19 6.29
N PHE A 221 -9.93 -22.27 6.30
CA PHE A 221 -8.57 -22.56 5.83
C PHE A 221 -7.79 -23.49 6.76
N SER A 222 -8.04 -23.40 8.07
CA SER A 222 -7.40 -24.23 9.08
C SER A 222 -7.69 -25.73 8.89
N GLN A 223 -8.90 -26.07 8.43
CA GLN A 223 -9.29 -27.46 8.15
C GLN A 223 -8.60 -28.05 6.91
N ARG A 224 -7.97 -27.22 6.06
CA ARG A 224 -7.41 -27.62 4.76
C ARG A 224 -5.88 -27.75 4.74
N ARG A 225 -5.25 -28.01 5.89
CA ARG A 225 -3.78 -28.15 6.06
C ARG A 225 -2.96 -26.89 5.79
N SER A 226 -3.61 -25.73 5.85
CA SER A 226 -2.97 -24.43 5.57
C SER A 226 -2.09 -23.91 6.72
N LEU A 227 -1.98 -24.64 7.84
CA LEU A 227 -1.57 -24.06 9.12
C LEU A 227 -0.12 -24.28 9.55
N SER A 228 0.54 -23.17 9.84
CA SER A 228 1.29 -23.01 11.10
C SER A 228 1.05 -21.67 11.82
N PHE A 229 0.41 -20.66 11.20
CA PHE A 229 0.27 -19.30 11.77
C PHE A 229 -1.05 -18.56 11.45
N ALA A 230 -2.18 -19.25 11.22
CA ALA A 230 -3.43 -18.56 10.88
C ALA A 230 -3.82 -17.58 12.00
N SER A 231 -3.64 -16.31 11.72
CA SER A 231 -4.01 -15.17 12.54
C SER A 231 -4.52 -14.09 11.60
N CYS A 232 -5.31 -13.17 12.13
CA CYS A 232 -5.73 -11.96 11.45
C CYS A 232 -5.03 -10.78 12.12
N LEU A 233 -4.60 -9.81 11.31
CA LEU A 233 -4.30 -8.46 11.79
C LEU A 233 -5.31 -7.53 11.13
N LEU A 234 -5.62 -6.49 11.85
CA LEU A 234 -6.45 -5.40 11.37
C LEU A 234 -5.49 -4.28 10.92
N ASP A 235 -5.94 -3.46 9.97
CA ASP A 235 -5.10 -2.43 9.34
C ASP A 235 -4.54 -1.39 10.32
N ALA A 236 -3.60 -0.57 9.84
CA ALA A 236 -3.07 0.61 10.52
C ALA A 236 -4.15 1.43 11.20
N ASP A 237 -5.22 1.70 10.45
CA ASP A 237 -6.34 2.50 10.91
C ASP A 237 -7.06 1.83 12.08
N TYR A 238 -7.21 0.50 12.09
CA TYR A 238 -7.77 -0.20 13.25
C TYR A 238 -6.85 -0.15 14.46
N PHE A 239 -5.54 -0.23 14.28
CA PHE A 239 -4.61 -0.12 15.41
C PHE A 239 -4.64 1.30 15.99
N VAL A 240 -4.76 2.32 15.14
CA VAL A 240 -5.00 3.71 15.56
C VAL A 240 -6.34 3.82 16.29
N ASP A 241 -7.43 3.31 15.74
CA ASP A 241 -8.76 3.32 16.35
C ASP A 241 -8.79 2.55 17.69
N TYR A 242 -8.06 1.44 17.77
CA TYR A 242 -7.87 0.68 18.99
C TYR A 242 -7.11 1.49 20.03
N ILE A 243 -6.00 2.13 19.65
CA ILE A 243 -5.26 3.04 20.52
C ILE A 243 -6.20 4.17 20.96
N ASP A 244 -6.92 4.80 20.05
CA ASP A 244 -7.91 5.83 20.35
C ASP A 244 -8.95 5.35 21.34
N SER A 245 -9.47 4.13 21.19
CA SER A 245 -10.43 3.54 22.13
C SER A 245 -9.81 3.34 23.51
N LYS A 246 -8.52 2.96 23.59
CA LYS A 246 -7.81 2.75 24.85
C LYS A 246 -7.40 4.06 25.49
N LEU A 247 -6.93 5.03 24.72
CA LEU A 247 -6.59 6.37 25.19
C LEU A 247 -7.87 7.10 25.65
N GLY A 248 -8.97 7.01 24.89
CA GLY A 248 -10.27 7.55 25.27
C GLY A 248 -10.88 6.86 26.51
N ALA A 249 -10.61 5.57 26.73
CA ALA A 249 -11.01 4.86 27.95
C ALA A 249 -10.10 5.15 29.16
N VAL A 250 -8.88 5.63 28.92
CA VAL A 250 -7.92 6.01 29.96
C VAL A 250 -8.14 7.48 30.31
N TYR A 251 -9.02 7.72 31.28
CA TYR A 251 -9.29 9.03 31.89
C TYR A 251 -8.00 9.81 32.28
N SER A 252 -6.86 9.13 32.49
CA SER A 252 -5.60 9.79 32.88
C SER A 252 -4.99 10.68 31.80
N LEU A 253 -5.38 10.52 30.53
CA LEU A 253 -4.89 11.37 29.44
C LEU A 253 -5.67 12.68 29.34
N THR A 254 -6.80 12.82 30.04
CA THR A 254 -7.56 14.07 30.12
C THR A 254 -7.37 14.79 31.45
N ASP A 255 -6.68 14.17 32.42
CA ASP A 255 -6.40 14.75 33.75
C ASP A 255 -5.53 16.03 33.70
N TRP A 256 -4.93 16.36 32.56
CA TRP A 256 -4.22 17.62 32.35
C TRP A 256 -5.08 18.68 31.64
N MET A 257 -6.22 18.30 31.07
CA MET A 257 -7.12 19.22 30.37
C MET A 257 -7.80 20.18 31.36
N GLU A 258 -8.32 19.67 32.48
CA GLU A 258 -8.97 20.51 33.51
C GLU A 258 -8.03 21.62 34.03
N PRO A 259 -6.76 21.34 34.41
CA PRO A 259 -5.79 22.41 34.72
C PRO A 259 -5.51 23.39 33.58
N LEU A 260 -5.52 22.95 32.32
CA LEU A 260 -5.33 23.86 31.18
C LEU A 260 -6.57 24.73 30.93
N GLU A 261 -7.77 24.22 31.16
CA GLU A 261 -9.02 24.99 31.12
C GLU A 261 -9.05 26.03 32.23
N GLU A 262 -8.62 25.71 33.46
CA GLU A 262 -8.46 26.69 34.55
C GLU A 262 -7.46 27.81 34.17
N CYS A 263 -6.36 27.44 33.51
CA CYS A 263 -5.43 28.42 32.96
C CYS A 263 -6.08 29.27 31.86
N ALA A 264 -6.89 28.68 30.97
CA ALA A 264 -7.62 29.40 29.92
C ALA A 264 -8.59 30.42 30.50
N ASP A 265 -9.37 30.02 31.50
CA ASP A 265 -10.32 30.88 32.21
C ASP A 265 -9.60 32.06 32.86
N TYR A 266 -8.43 31.81 33.46
CA TYR A 266 -7.62 32.88 34.03
C TYR A 266 -7.14 33.86 32.96
N VAL A 267 -6.59 33.36 31.86
CA VAL A 267 -6.10 34.16 30.73
C VAL A 267 -7.24 35.03 30.17
N ASP A 268 -8.44 34.47 30.02
CA ASP A 268 -9.61 35.17 29.48
C ASP A 268 -10.15 36.24 30.42
N ASN A 269 -10.25 35.92 31.72
CA ASN A 269 -10.71 36.86 32.72
C ASN A 269 -9.74 38.03 32.90
N LYS A 270 -8.42 37.77 32.93
CA LYS A 270 -7.39 38.79 33.13
C LYS A 270 -7.16 39.65 31.89
N SER A 271 -7.27 39.06 30.69
CA SER A 271 -7.28 39.80 29.42
C SER A 271 -8.46 40.78 29.29
N THR A 272 -9.56 40.51 30.00
CA THR A 272 -10.79 41.33 29.95
C THR A 272 -10.80 42.44 31.02
N SER A 273 -10.27 42.19 32.21
CA SER A 273 -10.34 43.11 33.36
C SER A 273 -9.20 44.14 33.44
N ASP A 274 -7.99 43.79 32.99
CA ASP A 274 -6.75 44.53 33.34
C ASP A 274 -6.05 45.24 32.16
N LYS A 275 -6.80 45.61 31.12
CA LYS A 275 -6.29 46.28 29.90
C LYS A 275 -5.58 47.63 30.14
N LEU A 276 -5.63 48.20 31.35
CA LEU A 276 -5.08 49.53 31.67
C LEU A 276 -3.82 49.52 32.56
N ILE A 277 -3.40 48.36 33.10
CA ILE A 277 -2.28 48.27 34.07
C ILE A 277 -1.21 47.25 33.63
N THR A 278 -1.50 46.46 32.60
CA THR A 278 -0.68 45.32 32.18
C THR A 278 0.36 45.70 31.13
N SER A 279 1.60 45.20 31.26
CA SER A 279 2.65 45.45 30.26
C SER A 279 2.32 44.81 28.90
N ASP A 280 2.72 45.46 27.79
CA ASP A 280 2.52 44.95 26.42
C ASP A 280 3.03 43.51 26.22
N LYS A 281 4.13 43.17 26.90
CA LYS A 281 4.71 41.82 26.87
C LYS A 281 3.79 40.76 27.48
N LEU A 282 3.12 41.07 28.59
CA LEU A 282 2.22 40.13 29.25
C LEU A 282 0.91 39.95 28.46
N ILE A 283 0.44 41.00 27.79
CA ILE A 283 -0.70 40.92 26.86
C ILE A 283 -0.39 39.97 25.69
N GLN A 284 0.82 40.05 25.14
CA GLN A 284 1.25 39.11 24.08
C GLN A 284 1.31 37.66 24.58
N LEU A 285 1.84 37.43 25.78
CA LEU A 285 1.89 36.10 26.38
C LEU A 285 0.49 35.53 26.62
N TYR A 286 -0.45 36.33 27.13
CA TYR A 286 -1.85 35.90 27.28
C TYR A 286 -2.50 35.53 25.96
N SER A 287 -2.27 36.32 24.91
CA SER A 287 -2.80 36.01 23.58
C SER A 287 -2.24 34.69 23.04
N ALA A 288 -0.93 34.48 23.17
CA ALA A 288 -0.28 33.24 22.73
C ALA A 288 -0.74 32.03 23.54
N ALA A 289 -0.87 32.17 24.86
CA ALA A 289 -1.41 31.15 25.74
C ALA A 289 -2.84 30.76 25.33
N LYS A 290 -3.70 31.74 25.09
CA LYS A 290 -5.09 31.49 24.67
C LYS A 290 -5.18 30.70 23.37
N GLU A 291 -4.40 31.10 22.37
CA GLU A 291 -4.37 30.44 21.06
C GLU A 291 -3.91 28.98 21.20
N ALA A 292 -2.79 28.76 21.89
CA ALA A 292 -2.24 27.42 22.10
C ALA A 292 -3.15 26.53 22.95
N ILE A 293 -3.79 27.04 24.01
CA ILE A 293 -4.75 26.24 24.80
C ILE A 293 -5.95 25.87 23.92
N SER A 294 -6.48 26.80 23.14
CA SER A 294 -7.61 26.54 22.26
C SER A 294 -7.30 25.47 21.21
N GLU A 295 -6.07 25.43 20.70
CA GLU A 295 -5.64 24.39 19.76
C GLU A 295 -5.65 23.02 20.45
N VAL A 296 -4.95 22.92 21.59
CA VAL A 296 -4.79 21.67 22.36
C VAL A 296 -6.14 21.12 22.87
N THR A 297 -7.13 21.95 23.18
CA THR A 297 -8.43 21.52 23.73
C THR A 297 -9.54 21.36 22.69
N SER A 298 -9.30 21.69 21.41
CA SER A 298 -10.37 21.75 20.40
C SER A 298 -10.86 20.40 19.89
N TYR A 299 -10.04 19.35 19.93
CA TYR A 299 -10.39 18.05 19.36
C TYR A 299 -9.85 16.87 20.19
N TYR A 300 -10.58 15.76 20.15
CA TYR A 300 -10.32 14.57 20.97
C TYR A 300 -9.88 13.42 20.06
N GLY A 301 -8.67 12.91 20.30
CA GLY A 301 -8.12 11.75 19.59
C GLY A 301 -6.59 11.73 19.58
N PHE A 302 -6.02 10.54 19.49
CA PHE A 302 -4.59 10.23 19.37
C PHE A 302 -3.93 11.08 18.30
N ARG A 303 -4.55 11.17 17.12
CA ARG A 303 -4.00 11.90 15.98
C ARG A 303 -3.89 13.40 16.24
N HIS A 304 -4.86 13.96 16.95
CA HIS A 304 -4.82 15.36 17.35
C HIS A 304 -3.78 15.61 18.47
N LEU A 305 -3.62 14.67 19.40
CA LEU A 305 -2.57 14.78 20.43
C LEU A 305 -1.17 14.84 19.79
N LEU A 306 -0.94 14.11 18.70
CA LEU A 306 0.33 14.19 17.96
C LEU A 306 0.52 15.57 17.33
N ASP A 307 -0.49 16.06 16.63
CA ASP A 307 -0.45 17.37 15.96
C ASP A 307 -0.17 18.52 16.95
N CYS A 308 -0.62 18.40 18.21
CA CYS A 308 -0.47 19.43 19.23
C CYS A 308 0.85 19.38 20.03
N PHE A 309 1.77 18.45 19.76
CA PHE A 309 2.98 18.29 20.58
C PHE A 309 3.87 19.54 20.59
N GLU A 310 4.13 20.12 19.41
CA GLU A 310 4.92 21.34 19.28
C GLU A 310 4.24 22.52 20.00
N THR A 311 2.93 22.64 19.84
CA THR A 311 2.09 23.65 20.50
C THR A 311 2.13 23.52 22.02
N MET A 312 2.15 22.28 22.54
CA MET A 312 2.28 22.01 23.97
C MET A 312 3.67 22.41 24.51
N GLY A 313 4.74 22.13 23.76
CA GLY A 313 6.09 22.59 24.09
C GLY A 313 6.17 24.11 24.21
N GLY A 314 5.60 24.82 23.22
CA GLY A 314 5.50 26.28 23.23
C GLY A 314 4.68 26.82 24.41
N LEU A 315 3.58 26.16 24.76
CA LEU A 315 2.73 26.58 25.88
C LEU A 315 3.47 26.51 27.23
N LYS A 316 4.29 25.49 27.45
CA LYS A 316 5.11 25.35 28.67
C LYS A 316 6.09 26.52 28.85
N GLU A 317 6.69 26.99 27.76
CA GLU A 317 7.59 28.15 27.76
C GLU A 317 6.82 29.45 28.04
N VAL A 318 5.67 29.63 27.40
CA VAL A 318 4.78 30.79 27.61
C VAL A 318 4.33 30.86 29.08
N PHE A 319 3.87 29.75 29.65
CA PHE A 319 3.42 29.70 31.05
C PHE A 319 4.55 29.99 32.03
N SER A 320 5.77 29.51 31.74
CA SER A 320 6.94 29.78 32.57
C SER A 320 7.29 31.27 32.61
N GLU A 321 7.19 31.97 31.48
CA GLU A 321 7.45 33.43 31.42
C GLU A 321 6.29 34.24 32.02
N MET A 322 5.04 33.76 31.88
CA MET A 322 3.87 34.34 32.55
C MET A 322 3.99 34.26 34.06
N GLU A 323 4.39 33.11 34.62
CA GLU A 323 4.59 32.93 36.07
C GLU A 323 5.62 33.92 36.64
N ARG A 324 6.64 34.27 35.84
CA ARG A 324 7.68 35.23 36.23
C ARG A 324 7.17 36.67 36.29
N LEU A 325 6.18 37.01 35.47
CA LEU A 325 5.66 38.36 35.30
C LEU A 325 4.33 38.59 36.04
N ASP A 326 3.58 37.53 36.31
CA ASP A 326 2.31 37.53 37.03
C ASP A 326 2.34 36.52 38.18
N SER A 327 2.51 37.03 39.39
CA SER A 327 2.58 36.19 40.59
C SER A 327 1.29 35.44 40.89
N ASP A 328 0.14 35.95 40.45
CA ASP A 328 -1.16 35.31 40.70
C ASP A 328 -1.35 34.10 39.78
N PHE A 329 -0.71 34.12 38.60
CA PHE A 329 -0.72 32.98 37.67
C PHE A 329 0.02 31.77 38.24
N ARG A 330 1.02 31.97 39.11
CA ARG A 330 1.76 30.86 39.75
C ARG A 330 0.87 29.88 40.49
N SER A 331 -0.21 30.33 41.10
CA SER A 331 -1.15 29.45 41.82
C SER A 331 -2.08 28.65 40.92
N ILE A 332 -2.14 29.01 39.63
CA ILE A 332 -3.08 28.44 38.64
C ILE A 332 -2.30 27.59 37.61
N ASN A 333 -1.04 27.97 37.34
CA ASN A 333 -0.14 27.23 36.47
C ASN A 333 0.01 25.77 36.93
N LEU A 334 0.21 24.87 35.96
CA LEU A 334 0.49 23.48 36.21
C LEU A 334 1.78 23.33 37.02
N THR A 335 1.77 22.39 37.97
CA THR A 335 2.99 22.04 38.72
C THR A 335 4.04 21.46 37.79
N LYS A 336 5.32 21.57 38.17
CA LYS A 336 6.42 20.94 37.43
C LYS A 336 6.17 19.44 37.20
N GLN A 337 5.68 18.73 38.22
CA GLN A 337 5.34 17.31 38.10
C GLN A 337 4.28 17.08 37.02
N LYS A 338 3.20 17.88 37.02
CA LYS A 338 2.14 17.76 36.01
C LYS A 338 2.65 18.06 34.61
N TRP A 339 3.53 19.05 34.47
CA TRP A 339 4.23 19.32 33.22
C TRP A 339 5.10 18.16 32.73
N ASP A 340 5.77 17.45 33.64
CA ASP A 340 6.59 16.29 33.30
C ASP A 340 5.71 15.10 32.88
N GLU A 341 4.55 14.89 33.55
CA GLU A 341 3.54 13.88 33.17
C GLU A 341 2.93 14.16 31.78
N VAL A 342 2.62 15.43 31.49
CA VAL A 342 2.13 15.87 30.17
C VAL A 342 3.20 15.62 29.11
N THR A 343 4.43 16.08 29.32
CA THR A 343 5.52 15.84 28.35
C THR A 343 5.72 14.35 28.09
N ALA A 344 5.77 13.52 29.13
CA ALA A 344 5.90 12.07 28.98
C ALA A 344 4.73 11.48 28.18
N THR A 345 3.51 11.95 28.38
CA THR A 345 2.33 11.49 27.62
C THR A 345 2.51 11.70 26.13
N PHE A 346 2.89 12.91 25.72
CA PHE A 346 3.09 13.20 24.30
C PHE A 346 4.28 12.43 23.70
N GLU A 347 5.39 12.26 24.44
CA GLU A 347 6.52 11.43 24.00
C GLU A 347 6.09 9.96 23.77
N HIS A 348 5.20 9.43 24.60
CA HIS A 348 4.63 8.09 24.38
C HIS A 348 3.72 8.07 23.14
N CYS A 349 2.94 9.13 22.90
CA CYS A 349 2.13 9.23 21.69
C CYS A 349 3.01 9.24 20.43
N GLU A 350 4.05 10.07 20.40
CA GLU A 350 5.03 10.16 19.30
C GLU A 350 5.69 8.80 19.03
N PHE A 351 6.13 8.10 20.09
CA PHE A 351 6.66 6.75 19.95
C PHE A 351 5.64 5.77 19.35
N MET A 352 4.36 5.84 19.75
CA MET A 352 3.32 4.99 19.20
C MET A 352 3.03 5.32 17.73
N GLU A 353 3.10 6.60 17.33
CA GLU A 353 3.01 7.02 15.93
C GLU A 353 4.16 6.44 15.12
N ASP A 354 5.40 6.54 15.62
CA ASP A 354 6.56 5.93 14.98
C ASP A 354 6.36 4.43 14.80
N VAL A 355 5.84 3.73 15.80
CA VAL A 355 5.52 2.30 15.69
C VAL A 355 4.47 2.06 14.61
N ILE A 356 3.37 2.82 14.58
CA ILE A 356 2.34 2.72 13.54
C ILE A 356 2.93 2.95 12.15
N HIS A 357 3.70 4.02 12.00
CA HIS A 357 4.28 4.42 10.72
C HIS A 357 5.24 3.35 10.19
N ASN A 358 6.17 2.91 11.04
CA ASN A 358 7.16 1.90 10.67
C ASN A 358 6.53 0.50 10.47
N PHE A 359 5.57 0.12 11.30
CA PHE A 359 5.00 -1.24 11.30
C PHE A 359 3.86 -1.43 10.29
N LEU A 360 3.07 -0.39 10.02
CA LEU A 360 1.81 -0.52 9.26
C LEU A 360 1.83 0.26 7.94
N TRP A 361 2.55 1.38 7.84
CA TRP A 361 2.58 2.19 6.62
C TRP A 361 3.85 2.04 5.76
N GLU A 362 5.04 2.00 6.37
CA GLU A 362 6.32 1.81 5.67
C GLU A 362 6.72 0.34 5.48
N ALA A 363 6.22 -0.58 6.32
CA ALA A 363 6.44 -2.03 6.18
C ALA A 363 5.74 -2.68 4.97
N ARG A 364 5.48 -1.93 3.89
CA ARG A 364 5.23 -2.53 2.58
C ARG A 364 6.43 -3.38 2.12
N ASP A 365 7.60 -3.29 2.74
CA ASP A 365 8.80 -4.04 2.37
C ASP A 365 9.37 -4.96 3.46
N ILE A 366 8.78 -5.02 4.67
CA ILE A 366 9.27 -5.86 5.78
C ILE A 366 8.17 -6.87 6.19
N PRO A 367 8.46 -8.18 6.27
CA PRO A 367 7.46 -9.16 6.69
C PRO A 367 7.08 -8.96 8.16
N ILE A 368 5.82 -8.58 8.38
CA ILE A 368 5.11 -8.38 9.67
C ILE A 368 5.39 -9.48 10.72
N ILE A 369 5.74 -10.70 10.28
CA ILE A 369 6.11 -11.83 11.14
C ILE A 369 7.36 -11.55 12.01
N VAL A 370 8.29 -10.70 11.55
CA VAL A 370 9.54 -10.40 12.27
C VAL A 370 9.28 -9.52 13.49
N ASP A 371 8.29 -8.63 13.42
CA ASP A 371 8.05 -7.58 14.42
C ASP A 371 6.90 -7.90 15.38
N LEU A 372 6.10 -8.95 15.10
CA LEU A 372 5.03 -9.45 15.98
C LEU A 372 5.48 -9.70 17.44
N PRO A 373 6.67 -10.28 17.70
CA PRO A 373 7.19 -10.42 19.07
C PRO A 373 7.48 -9.08 19.75
N TYR A 374 7.83 -8.03 18.99
CA TYR A 374 8.13 -6.70 19.52
C TYR A 374 6.84 -5.98 19.97
N VAL A 375 5.81 -6.02 19.13
CA VAL A 375 4.46 -5.49 19.47
C VAL A 375 3.87 -6.23 20.66
N HIS A 376 3.99 -7.55 20.71
CA HIS A 376 3.54 -8.35 21.85
C HIS A 376 4.29 -7.99 23.15
N ASN A 377 5.58 -7.63 23.07
CA ASN A 377 6.37 -7.23 24.22
C ASN A 377 5.97 -5.84 24.74
N ILE A 378 5.64 -4.90 23.84
CA ILE A 378 5.04 -3.59 24.19
C ILE A 378 3.68 -3.81 24.86
N TYR A 379 2.85 -4.69 24.29
CA TYR A 379 1.50 -5.00 24.77
C TYR A 379 1.49 -5.62 26.18
N ILE A 380 2.46 -6.46 26.51
CA ILE A 380 2.57 -7.08 27.84
C ILE A 380 3.22 -6.14 28.86
N ASN A 381 4.28 -5.42 28.50
CA ASN A 381 5.07 -4.66 29.46
C ASN A 381 4.54 -3.24 29.74
N GLY A 382 3.58 -2.73 28.96
CA GLY A 382 2.88 -1.47 29.24
C GLY A 382 2.00 -1.48 30.50
N SER A 383 1.92 -2.62 31.21
CA SER A 383 1.14 -2.79 32.45
C SER A 383 1.97 -2.75 33.73
N VAL A 384 3.26 -2.39 33.66
CA VAL A 384 4.14 -2.37 34.84
C VAL A 384 4.00 -1.04 35.58
N GLN A 385 3.38 -1.09 36.77
CA GLN A 385 3.43 0.00 37.76
C GLN A 385 4.87 0.45 38.04
N PRO A 386 5.10 1.75 38.30
CA PRO A 386 6.44 2.25 38.60
C PRO A 386 6.99 1.58 39.87
N PRO A 387 8.27 1.17 39.87
CA PRO A 387 8.90 0.67 41.09
C PRO A 387 9.02 1.80 42.12
N HIS A 388 8.76 1.44 43.39
CA HIS A 388 8.79 2.30 44.57
C HIS A 388 10.05 3.16 44.72
#